data_AF-A0A5S3NZB5-F1
#
_entry.id   AF-A0A5S3NZB5-F1
#
_cell.length_a   1.000
_cell.length_b   1.000
_cell.length_c   1.000
_cell.angle_alpha   90.00
_cell.angle_beta   90.00
_cell.angle_gamma   90.00
#
_symmetry.space_group_name_H-M   'P 1'
#
loop_
_entity.id
_entity.type
_entity.pdbx_description
1 polymer ?
#
loop_
_entity_poly.entity_id
_entity_poly.type
_entity_poly.pdbx_seq_one_letter_code
_entity_poly.pdbx_strand_id
1 'polypeptide(L)'
;MRKLILPVAVITAAFAMPAYAQDQGAQDTDAQAPMQADETAPLTEMARQMTDPARQQQMALMVRALSEVLLDMPLAPMMEAVAEMAGEDPEAVDPDATLRTMSPEAEQVPEQIERNVPRAMQAMGGMAEGFEAMLPALKEMAKRLEETMPAMRADPSD
;
A
#
# COMPACT_ATOMS: atom_id res chain seq x y z
N MET A 1 33.80 -43.95 -26.19
CA MET A 1 33.01 -43.57 -27.39
C MET A 1 31.72 -42.93 -26.91
N ARG A 2 31.48 -41.66 -27.28
CA ARG A 2 30.21 -40.95 -27.06
C ARG A 2 29.14 -41.55 -27.96
N LYS A 3 27.92 -41.76 -27.47
CA LYS A 3 26.67 -41.55 -28.23
C LYS A 3 25.56 -41.07 -27.29
N LEU A 4 25.14 -39.83 -27.53
CA LEU A 4 23.91 -39.22 -27.04
C LEU A 4 22.70 -39.95 -27.64
N ILE A 5 21.67 -40.24 -26.83
CA ILE A 5 20.28 -40.22 -27.28
C ILE A 5 19.41 -39.69 -26.13
N LEU A 6 18.84 -38.51 -26.37
CA LEU A 6 17.82 -37.83 -25.59
C LEU A 6 16.44 -38.37 -26.01
N PRO A 7 15.49 -38.56 -25.09
CA PRO A 7 14.10 -38.35 -25.48
C PRO A 7 13.43 -37.30 -24.59
N VAL A 8 12.92 -36.30 -25.32
CA VAL A 8 11.92 -35.32 -24.93
C VAL A 8 10.73 -36.00 -24.24
N ALA A 9 10.39 -35.57 -23.03
CA ALA A 9 9.06 -35.75 -22.45
C ALA A 9 8.50 -34.35 -22.17
N VAL A 10 7.63 -33.92 -23.07
CA VAL A 10 6.80 -32.71 -22.94
C VAL A 10 5.89 -32.91 -21.74
N ILE A 11 6.19 -32.23 -20.62
CA ILE A 11 5.25 -32.09 -19.52
C ILE A 11 4.32 -30.94 -19.91
N THR A 12 3.17 -31.27 -20.52
CA THR A 12 2.02 -30.37 -20.62
C THR A 12 1.53 -30.10 -19.20
N ALA A 13 1.98 -28.99 -18.61
CA ALA A 13 1.37 -28.46 -17.40
C ALA A 13 -0.04 -27.97 -17.75
N ALA A 14 -1.03 -28.77 -17.35
CA ALA A 14 -2.41 -28.33 -17.28
C ALA A 14 -2.51 -27.22 -16.23
N PHE A 15 -2.37 -25.96 -16.66
CA PHE A 15 -2.84 -24.84 -15.85
C PHE A 15 -4.36 -24.92 -15.80
N ALA A 16 -4.89 -25.35 -14.65
CA ALA A 16 -6.26 -25.10 -14.27
C ALA A 16 -6.42 -23.58 -14.10
N MET A 17 -6.82 -22.88 -15.17
CA MET A 17 -7.28 -21.51 -15.06
C MET A 17 -8.64 -21.51 -14.36
N PRO A 18 -8.87 -20.68 -13.33
CA PRO A 18 -10.20 -20.42 -12.83
C PRO A 18 -11.00 -19.74 -13.96
N ALA A 19 -12.06 -20.44 -14.40
CA ALA A 19 -13.02 -19.95 -15.36
C ALA A 19 -13.76 -18.75 -14.78
N TYR A 20 -13.29 -17.55 -15.10
CA TYR A 20 -14.11 -16.34 -15.01
C TYR A 20 -14.91 -16.22 -16.31
N ALA A 21 -16.23 -16.21 -16.15
CA ALA A 21 -17.22 -15.64 -17.07
C ALA A 21 -17.25 -16.17 -18.51
N GLN A 22 -17.99 -17.25 -18.70
CA GLN A 22 -18.68 -17.52 -19.96
C GLN A 22 -20.03 -16.77 -19.91
N ASP A 23 -20.03 -15.48 -20.24
CA ASP A 23 -21.25 -14.75 -20.63
C ASP A 23 -21.18 -14.52 -22.14
N GLN A 24 -21.67 -15.51 -22.89
CA GLN A 24 -21.93 -15.37 -24.32
C GLN A 24 -23.23 -14.59 -24.50
N GLY A 25 -23.15 -13.27 -24.39
CA GLY A 25 -24.15 -12.35 -24.92
C GLY A 25 -23.95 -12.22 -26.43
N ALA A 26 -24.91 -12.73 -27.18
CA ALA A 26 -24.99 -12.58 -28.63
C ALA A 26 -25.00 -11.11 -29.04
N GLN A 27 -24.48 -10.90 -30.25
CA GLN A 27 -24.42 -9.66 -31.00
C GLN A 27 -25.75 -8.89 -30.97
N ASP A 28 -25.70 -7.61 -30.59
CA ASP A 28 -26.43 -6.57 -31.28
C ASP A 28 -25.55 -5.31 -31.31
N THR A 29 -25.33 -4.85 -32.52
CA THR A 29 -24.52 -3.67 -32.83
C THR A 29 -25.43 -2.47 -32.74
N ASP A 30 -25.32 -1.68 -31.67
CA ASP A 30 -25.76 -0.29 -31.74
C ASP A 30 -24.72 0.62 -31.10
N ALA A 31 -24.25 1.53 -31.94
CA ALA A 31 -23.31 2.57 -31.62
C ALA A 31 -23.85 3.44 -30.47
N GLN A 32 -23.16 3.37 -29.34
CA GLN A 32 -22.94 4.49 -28.43
C GLN A 32 -21.80 4.12 -27.47
N ALA A 33 -20.59 4.56 -27.81
CA ALA A 33 -19.69 5.00 -26.75
C ALA A 33 -20.30 6.31 -26.19
N PRO A 34 -20.37 6.43 -24.86
CA PRO A 34 -19.36 7.28 -24.27
C PRO A 34 -18.39 6.43 -23.48
N MET A 35 -17.11 6.61 -23.79
CA MET A 35 -16.04 6.36 -22.84
C MET A 35 -16.36 7.13 -21.57
N GLN A 36 -16.83 6.42 -20.56
CA GLN A 36 -16.61 6.75 -19.16
C GLN A 36 -16.14 5.45 -18.54
N ALA A 37 -14.90 5.08 -18.85
CA ALA A 37 -14.15 4.25 -17.93
C ALA A 37 -14.09 5.09 -16.66
N ASP A 38 -14.90 4.73 -15.68
CA ASP A 38 -14.91 5.39 -14.39
C ASP A 38 -13.51 5.19 -13.80
N GLU A 39 -12.63 6.18 -13.98
CA GLU A 39 -11.22 6.12 -13.54
C GLU A 39 -11.14 5.91 -12.01
N THR A 40 -12.26 6.12 -11.31
CA THR A 40 -12.41 5.87 -9.88
C THR A 40 -12.76 4.42 -9.55
N ALA A 41 -13.25 3.60 -10.49
CA ALA A 41 -13.56 2.19 -10.27
C ALA A 41 -12.34 1.35 -9.84
N PRO A 42 -11.17 1.40 -10.52
CA PRO A 42 -9.99 0.65 -10.07
C PRO A 42 -9.45 1.16 -8.73
N LEU A 43 -9.56 2.46 -8.45
CA LEU A 43 -9.17 3.06 -7.17
C LEU A 43 -10.12 2.65 -6.03
N THR A 44 -11.43 2.59 -6.30
CA THR A 44 -12.47 2.18 -5.35
C THR A 44 -12.37 0.70 -5.04
N GLU A 45 -12.07 -0.13 -6.04
CA GLU A 45 -11.83 -1.55 -5.87
C GLU A 45 -10.54 -1.80 -5.08
N MET A 46 -9.47 -1.04 -5.36
CA MET A 46 -8.24 -1.04 -4.56
C MET A 46 -8.49 -0.58 -3.11
N ALA A 47 -9.32 0.44 -2.89
CA ALA A 47 -9.68 0.92 -1.55
C ALA A 47 -10.51 -0.11 -0.77
N ARG A 48 -11.50 -0.76 -1.42
CA ARG A 48 -12.26 -1.87 -0.81
C ARG A 48 -11.36 -3.04 -0.44
N GLN A 49 -10.43 -3.36 -1.31
CA GLN A 49 -9.40 -4.38 -1.11
C GLN A 49 -8.45 -4.05 0.05
N MET A 50 -8.13 -2.76 0.27
CA MET A 50 -7.35 -2.30 1.43
C MET A 50 -8.16 -2.24 2.74
N THR A 51 -9.49 -2.17 2.68
CA THR A 51 -10.38 -2.10 3.86
C THR A 51 -10.83 -3.48 4.33
N ASP A 52 -10.48 -4.53 3.59
CA ASP A 52 -10.84 -5.93 3.90
C ASP A 52 -10.12 -6.40 5.18
N PRO A 53 -10.84 -6.66 6.29
CA PRO A 53 -10.23 -7.01 7.57
C PRO A 53 -9.46 -8.34 7.53
N ALA A 54 -9.85 -9.29 6.68
CA ALA A 54 -9.12 -10.55 6.53
C ALA A 54 -7.75 -10.31 5.87
N ARG A 55 -7.68 -9.41 4.89
CA ARG A 55 -6.42 -9.05 4.22
C ARG A 55 -5.55 -8.11 5.04
N GLN A 56 -6.14 -7.23 5.84
CA GLN A 56 -5.40 -6.42 6.81
C GLN A 56 -4.69 -7.27 7.85
N GLN A 57 -5.36 -8.29 8.41
CA GLN A 57 -4.72 -9.24 9.32
C GLN A 57 -3.57 -9.99 8.64
N GLN A 58 -3.77 -10.44 7.41
CA GLN A 58 -2.74 -11.16 6.67
C GLN A 58 -1.53 -10.28 6.35
N MET A 59 -1.75 -9.01 5.95
CA MET A 59 -0.69 -8.03 5.75
C MET A 59 0.03 -7.69 7.06
N ALA A 60 -0.69 -7.54 8.18
CA ALA A 60 -0.08 -7.29 9.48
C ALA A 60 0.84 -8.44 9.91
N LEU A 61 0.43 -9.69 9.70
CA LEU A 61 1.26 -10.86 9.97
C LEU A 61 2.51 -10.90 9.06
N MET A 62 2.35 -10.57 7.78
CA MET A 62 3.49 -10.49 6.86
C MET A 62 4.47 -9.37 7.25
N VAL A 63 3.96 -8.17 7.57
CA VAL A 63 4.77 -7.03 8.02
C VAL A 63 5.47 -7.34 9.32
N ARG A 64 4.81 -8.01 10.27
CA ARG A 64 5.42 -8.48 11.51
C ARG A 64 6.56 -9.47 11.24
N ALA A 65 6.33 -10.49 10.42
CA ALA A 65 7.36 -11.47 10.07
C ALA A 65 8.55 -10.82 9.35
N LEU A 66 8.28 -9.88 8.43
CA LEU A 66 9.31 -9.07 7.79
C LEU A 66 10.07 -8.21 8.81
N SER A 67 9.37 -7.64 9.79
CA SER A 67 9.99 -6.80 10.82
C SER A 67 10.85 -7.62 11.77
N GLU A 68 10.42 -8.83 12.15
CA GLU A 68 11.22 -9.76 12.97
C GLU A 68 12.51 -10.16 12.22
N VAL A 69 12.41 -10.50 10.93
CA VAL A 69 13.59 -10.81 10.09
C VAL A 69 14.53 -9.62 9.92
N LEU A 70 13.99 -8.40 9.78
CA LEU A 70 14.80 -7.19 9.67
C LEU A 70 15.48 -6.82 11.00
N LEU A 71 14.82 -7.08 12.14
CA LEU A 71 15.40 -6.85 13.46
C LEU A 71 16.52 -7.84 13.78
N ASP A 72 16.46 -9.04 13.20
CA ASP A 72 17.48 -10.07 13.34
C ASP A 72 18.58 -9.97 12.26
N MET A 73 18.58 -8.89 11.47
CA MET A 73 19.63 -8.64 10.47
C MET A 73 20.97 -8.35 11.17
N PRO A 74 22.05 -9.07 10.84
CA PRO A 74 23.36 -8.84 11.41
C PRO A 74 23.92 -7.49 10.92
N LEU A 75 24.27 -6.61 11.86
CA LEU A 75 24.87 -5.32 11.61
C LEU A 75 26.40 -5.34 11.64
N ALA A 76 26.99 -6.41 12.17
CA ALA A 76 28.44 -6.63 12.25
C ALA A 76 29.20 -6.22 10.98
N PRO A 77 28.83 -6.65 9.75
CA PRO A 77 29.58 -6.27 8.54
C PRO A 77 29.50 -4.77 8.19
N MET A 78 28.45 -4.05 8.62
CA MET A 78 28.38 -2.59 8.46
C MET A 78 29.20 -1.87 9.54
N MET A 79 29.18 -2.40 10.76
CA MET A 79 29.92 -1.88 11.91
C MET A 79 31.43 -2.05 11.74
N GLU A 80 31.88 -3.21 11.26
CA GLU A 80 33.28 -3.49 10.92
C GLU A 80 33.80 -2.48 9.89
N ALA A 81 33.02 -2.21 8.84
CA ALA A 81 33.38 -1.20 7.84
C ALA A 81 33.47 0.21 8.43
N VAL A 82 32.59 0.57 9.37
CA VAL A 82 32.64 1.87 10.07
C VAL A 82 33.85 1.96 11.00
N ALA A 83 34.15 0.89 11.75
CA ALA A 83 35.31 0.81 12.64
C ALA A 83 36.63 0.93 11.85
N GLU A 84 36.76 0.21 10.74
CA GLU A 84 37.92 0.31 9.84
C GLU A 84 38.10 1.73 9.28
N MET A 85 37.01 2.40 8.91
CA MET A 85 37.04 3.80 8.46
C MET A 85 37.36 4.80 9.58
N ALA A 86 36.96 4.52 10.82
CA ALA A 86 37.22 5.34 11.99
C ALA A 86 38.64 5.12 12.57
N GLY A 87 39.36 4.10 12.09
CA GLY A 87 40.65 3.68 12.65
C GLY A 87 40.51 2.95 13.99
N GLU A 88 39.31 2.45 14.29
CA GLU A 88 39.02 1.59 15.42
C GLU A 88 39.30 0.13 15.03
N ASP A 89 39.38 -0.76 16.03
CA ASP A 89 39.65 -2.18 15.81
C ASP A 89 38.37 -2.89 15.30
N PRO A 90 38.31 -3.33 14.03
CA PRO A 90 37.14 -4.01 13.49
C PRO A 90 36.92 -5.40 14.14
N GLU A 91 37.96 -6.04 14.68
CA GLU A 91 37.82 -7.33 15.37
C GLU A 91 37.16 -7.21 16.75
N ALA A 92 37.04 -5.98 17.28
CA ALA A 92 36.32 -5.70 18.52
C ALA A 92 34.80 -5.56 18.32
N VAL A 93 34.31 -5.59 17.07
CA VAL A 93 32.87 -5.57 16.76
C VAL A 93 32.25 -6.91 17.12
N ASP A 94 31.15 -6.89 17.87
CA ASP A 94 30.40 -8.11 18.22
C ASP A 94 29.80 -8.73 16.95
N PRO A 95 30.17 -9.97 16.57
CA PRO A 95 29.71 -10.61 15.34
C PRO A 95 28.20 -10.92 15.35
N ASP A 96 27.59 -11.00 16.54
CA ASP A 96 26.15 -11.25 16.71
C ASP A 96 25.36 -9.93 16.91
N ALA A 97 26.00 -8.77 16.68
CA ALA A 97 25.34 -7.47 16.79
C ALA A 97 24.18 -7.34 15.80
N THR A 98 22.98 -7.16 16.33
CA THR A 98 21.73 -6.85 15.61
C THR A 98 21.16 -5.50 16.05
N LEU A 99 20.22 -4.94 15.28
CA LEU A 99 19.50 -3.72 15.64
C LEU A 99 18.84 -3.81 17.03
N ARG A 100 18.35 -5.01 17.38
CA ARG A 100 17.75 -5.29 18.68
C ARG A 100 18.76 -5.20 19.82
N THR A 101 19.98 -5.71 19.63
CA THR A 101 21.04 -5.71 20.67
C THR A 101 21.64 -4.33 20.91
N MET A 102 21.71 -3.48 19.89
CA MET A 102 22.26 -2.13 20.00
C MET A 102 21.28 -1.12 20.60
N SER A 103 19.97 -1.32 20.38
CA SER A 103 18.91 -0.47 20.90
C SER A 103 17.81 -1.32 21.55
N PRO A 104 17.97 -1.71 22.83
CA PRO A 104 16.99 -2.54 23.56
C PRO A 104 15.58 -1.94 23.57
N GLU A 105 15.48 -0.61 23.51
CA GLU A 105 14.21 0.14 23.42
C GLU A 105 13.47 -0.12 22.10
N ALA A 106 14.18 -0.52 21.03
CA ALA A 106 13.60 -0.84 19.72
C ALA A 106 12.76 -2.13 19.76
N GLU A 107 12.96 -3.00 20.75
CA GLU A 107 12.18 -4.22 20.94
C GLU A 107 10.70 -3.93 21.24
N GLN A 108 10.41 -2.76 21.81
CA GLN A 108 9.04 -2.33 22.15
C GLN A 108 8.34 -1.62 21.00
N VAL A 109 9.06 -1.29 19.91
CA VAL A 109 8.52 -0.53 18.78
C VAL A 109 7.37 -1.26 18.07
N PRO A 110 7.45 -2.57 17.77
CA PRO A 110 6.34 -3.29 17.14
C PRO A 110 5.06 -3.27 17.99
N GLU A 111 5.20 -3.50 19.30
CA GLU A 111 4.06 -3.55 20.24
C GLU A 111 3.45 -2.16 20.51
N GLN A 112 4.25 -1.10 20.36
CA GLN A 112 3.77 0.29 20.40
C GLN A 112 3.05 0.68 19.12
N ILE A 113 3.57 0.28 17.95
CA ILE A 113 2.91 0.50 16.65
C ILE A 113 1.56 -0.21 16.62
N GLU A 114 1.50 -1.48 17.05
CA GLU A 114 0.26 -2.26 17.11
C GLU A 114 -0.80 -1.59 18.02
N ARG A 115 -0.40 -1.00 19.15
CA ARG A 115 -1.31 -0.28 20.04
C ARG A 115 -1.75 1.10 19.54
N ASN A 116 -0.83 1.82 18.90
CA ASN A 116 -1.03 3.25 18.64
C ASN A 116 -1.63 3.51 17.26
N VAL A 117 -1.32 2.69 16.25
CA VAL A 117 -1.81 2.88 14.88
C VAL A 117 -3.34 2.77 14.79
N PRO A 118 -4.01 1.73 15.32
CA PRO A 118 -5.47 1.64 15.26
C PRO A 118 -6.16 2.81 15.96
N ARG A 119 -5.61 3.26 17.09
CA ARG A 119 -6.14 4.39 17.85
C ARG A 119 -6.01 5.70 17.08
N ALA A 120 -4.88 5.91 16.40
CA ALA A 120 -4.68 7.08 15.54
C ALA A 120 -5.63 7.06 14.34
N MET A 121 -5.81 5.91 13.69
CA MET A 121 -6.75 5.74 12.58
C MET A 121 -8.20 6.01 13.02
N GLN A 122 -8.59 5.52 14.20
CA GLN A 122 -9.93 5.76 14.74
C GLN A 122 -10.16 7.24 15.06
N ALA A 123 -9.15 7.93 15.59
CA ALA A 123 -9.21 9.37 15.83
C ALA A 123 -9.32 10.17 14.53
N MET A 124 -8.57 9.79 13.49
CA MET A 124 -8.67 10.40 12.16
C MET A 124 -10.04 10.13 11.52
N GLY A 125 -10.60 8.93 11.68
CA GLY A 125 -11.94 8.59 11.22
C GLY A 125 -13.01 9.48 11.86
N GLY A 126 -12.98 9.63 13.19
CA GLY A 126 -13.92 10.52 13.89
C GLY A 126 -13.77 12.00 13.49
N MET A 127 -12.55 12.45 13.20
CA MET A 127 -12.32 13.80 12.68
C MET A 127 -12.90 13.96 11.27
N ALA A 128 -12.72 12.97 10.39
CA ALA A 128 -13.27 12.98 9.04
C ALA A 128 -14.81 12.98 9.05
N GLU A 129 -15.43 12.16 9.89
CA GLU A 129 -16.89 12.17 10.10
C GLU A 129 -17.37 13.55 10.59
N GLY A 130 -16.63 14.18 11.51
CA GLY A 130 -16.92 15.53 11.98
C GLY A 130 -16.83 16.57 10.85
N PHE A 131 -15.84 16.46 9.96
CA PHE A 131 -15.75 17.31 8.77
C PHE A 131 -16.88 17.06 7.79
N GLU A 132 -17.23 15.80 7.53
CA GLU A 132 -18.33 15.42 6.65
C GLU A 132 -19.67 15.98 7.14
N ALA A 133 -19.91 15.95 8.46
CA ALA A 133 -21.08 16.57 9.07
C ALA A 133 -21.14 18.10 8.88
N MET A 134 -19.98 18.77 8.72
CA MET A 134 -19.90 20.20 8.46
C MET A 134 -19.99 20.57 6.97
N LEU A 135 -19.75 19.64 6.05
CA LEU A 135 -19.77 19.90 4.60
C LEU A 135 -21.07 20.54 4.09
N PRO A 136 -22.28 20.17 4.54
CA PRO A 136 -23.51 20.80 4.05
C PRO A 136 -23.57 22.29 4.40
N ALA A 137 -23.18 22.64 5.63
CA ALA A 137 -23.14 24.03 6.08
C ALA A 137 -22.09 24.84 5.31
N LEU A 138 -20.94 24.24 5.00
CA LEU A 138 -19.89 24.84 4.17
C LEU A 138 -20.37 25.06 2.73
N LYS A 139 -21.07 24.10 2.12
CA LYS A 139 -21.67 24.23 0.78
C LYS A 139 -22.71 25.35 0.73
N GLU A 140 -23.54 25.45 1.76
CA GLU A 140 -24.55 26.49 1.83
C GLU A 140 -23.93 27.88 2.02
N MET A 141 -22.89 27.99 2.85
CA MET A 141 -22.11 29.22 2.97
C MET A 141 -21.45 29.61 1.63
N ALA A 142 -20.88 28.64 0.91
CA ALA A 142 -20.28 28.88 -0.41
C ALA A 142 -21.31 29.36 -1.43
N LYS A 143 -22.51 28.75 -1.45
CA LYS A 143 -23.60 29.16 -2.34
C LYS A 143 -24.07 30.59 -2.06
N ARG A 144 -24.22 30.96 -0.78
CA ARG A 144 -24.58 32.34 -0.38
C ARG A 144 -23.49 33.33 -0.78
N LEU A 145 -22.22 32.93 -0.73
CA LEU A 145 -21.11 33.76 -1.17
C LEU A 145 -21.14 33.96 -2.70
N GLU A 146 -21.45 32.91 -3.46
CA GLU A 146 -21.61 32.98 -4.92
C GLU A 146 -22.78 33.87 -5.33
N GLU A 147 -23.92 33.75 -4.64
CA GLU A 147 -25.11 34.58 -4.85
C GLU A 147 -24.89 36.05 -4.50
N THR A 148 -23.94 36.36 -3.59
CA THR A 148 -23.61 37.72 -3.17
C THR A 148 -22.40 38.31 -3.88
N MET A 149 -21.64 37.49 -4.62
CA MET A 149 -20.63 38.01 -5.55
C MET A 149 -21.35 38.67 -6.74
N PRO A 150 -21.22 39.99 -6.95
CA PRO A 150 -21.67 40.58 -8.19
C PRO A 150 -20.91 39.91 -9.32
N ALA A 151 -21.61 39.48 -10.38
CA ALA A 151 -21.02 38.90 -11.58
C ALA A 151 -19.93 39.84 -12.10
N MET A 152 -18.71 39.65 -11.65
CA MET A 152 -17.61 40.52 -11.98
C MET A 152 -17.15 40.11 -13.36
N ARG A 153 -17.77 40.77 -14.34
CA ARG A 153 -17.24 41.05 -15.67
C ARG A 153 -17.28 39.88 -16.66
N ALA A 154 -18.38 39.83 -17.41
CA ALA A 154 -18.35 39.52 -18.83
C ALA A 154 -19.15 40.61 -19.58
N ASP A 155 -18.57 41.81 -19.63
CA ASP A 155 -18.87 42.77 -20.69
C ASP A 155 -17.59 42.90 -21.54
N PRO A 156 -17.46 42.11 -22.61
CA PRO A 156 -16.57 42.44 -23.71
C PRO A 156 -17.33 43.36 -24.66
N SER A 157 -17.28 44.66 -24.37
CA SER A 157 -17.50 45.69 -25.38
C SER A 157 -16.24 45.78 -26.25
N ASP A 158 -16.29 45.20 -27.46
CA ASP A 158 -15.64 45.70 -28.70
C ASP A 158 -16.28 45.01 -29.93
#